data_AF-A0A7J7GV12-F1
#
_entry.id   AF-A0A7J7GV12-F1
#
_cell.length_a   1.000
_cell.length_b   1.000
_cell.length_c   1.000
_cell.angle_alpha   90.00
_cell.angle_beta   90.00
_cell.angle_gamma   90.00
#
_symmetry.space_group_name_H-M   'P 1'
#
loop_
_entity.id
_entity.type
_entity.pdbx_description
1 polymer ?
#
loop_
_entity_poly.entity_id
_entity_poly.type
_entity_poly.pdbx_seq_one_letter_code
_entity_poly.pdbx_strand_id
1 'polypeptide(L)'
;MPLEIAGEKANIERLYDAVNVLLYLQSSESGGFGAWEPPVLLPAIQNFLLTLIVVEFEHVECTASVIQPLASFLHLGYREKEIKISVTKAISFLDQKQWLDGSW
;
A
#
# COMPACT_ATOMS: atom_id res chain seq x y z
N MET A 1 -11.77 1.53 -16.43
CA MET A 1 -12.48 2.80 -16.20
C MET A 1 -12.97 3.30 -17.56
N PRO A 2 -14.24 3.74 -17.68
CA PRO A 2 -14.74 4.33 -18.93
C PRO A 2 -13.85 5.50 -19.38
N LEU A 3 -13.63 5.63 -20.69
CA LEU A 3 -12.73 6.65 -21.25
C LEU A 3 -13.18 8.08 -20.87
N GLU A 4 -14.50 8.27 -20.78
CA GLU A 4 -15.15 9.52 -20.37
C GLU A 4 -14.79 9.97 -18.95
N ILE A 5 -14.38 9.04 -18.08
CA ILE A 5 -14.01 9.31 -16.68
C ILE A 5 -12.47 9.36 -16.52
N ALA A 6 -11.73 8.60 -17.32
CA ALA A 6 -10.29 8.41 -17.16
C ALA A 6 -9.44 9.61 -17.60
N GLY A 7 -9.98 10.49 -18.46
CA GLY A 7 -9.25 11.64 -18.99
C GLY A 7 -8.06 11.25 -19.87
N GLU A 8 -7.09 12.16 -19.99
CA GLU A 8 -5.87 11.91 -20.78
C GLU A 8 -4.94 10.92 -20.09
N LYS A 9 -4.33 10.03 -20.88
CA LYS A 9 -3.39 9.03 -20.37
C LYS A 9 -2.12 9.72 -19.86
N ALA A 10 -1.75 9.44 -18.61
CA ALA A 10 -0.49 9.90 -18.05
C ALA A 10 0.72 9.33 -18.81
N ASN A 11 1.81 10.10 -18.88
CA ASN A 11 3.11 9.61 -19.35
C ASN A 11 3.57 8.43 -18.48
N ILE A 12 4.12 7.40 -19.11
CA ILE A 12 4.62 6.19 -18.46
C ILE A 12 5.64 6.50 -17.34
N GLU A 13 6.47 7.52 -17.51
CA GLU A 13 7.45 7.94 -16.50
C GLU A 13 6.77 8.38 -15.20
N ARG A 14 5.65 9.11 -15.29
CA ARG A 14 4.86 9.50 -14.11
C ARG A 14 4.23 8.31 -13.40
N LEU A 15 3.90 7.26 -14.15
CA LEU A 15 3.38 6.03 -13.57
C LEU A 15 4.50 5.25 -12.86
N TYR A 16 5.72 5.27 -13.39
CA TYR A 16 6.90 4.72 -12.70
C TYR A 16 7.18 5.44 -11.38
N ASP A 17 7.08 6.77 -11.37
CA ASP A 17 7.20 7.56 -10.13
C ASP A 17 6.14 7.17 -9.12
N ALA A 18 4.88 7.00 -9.54
CA ALA A 18 3.81 6.53 -8.67
C ALA A 18 4.09 5.14 -8.08
N VAL A 19 4.60 4.20 -8.90
CA VAL A 19 5.01 2.87 -8.41
C VAL A 19 6.15 3.00 -7.40
N ASN A 20 7.13 3.87 -7.62
CA ASN A 20 8.22 4.09 -6.68
C ASN A 20 7.73 4.64 -5.35
N VAL A 21 6.77 5.57 -5.35
CA VAL A 21 6.12 6.08 -4.14
C VAL A 21 5.43 4.95 -3.39
N LEU A 22 4.63 4.12 -4.07
CA LEU A 22 3.97 2.98 -3.42
C LEU A 22 5.00 2.03 -2.80
N LEU A 23 6.03 1.64 -3.54
CA LEU A 23 7.07 0.75 -3.01
C LEU A 23 7.83 1.35 -1.83
N TYR A 24 7.95 2.68 -1.75
CA TYR A 24 8.57 3.39 -0.62
C TYR A 24 7.67 3.43 0.62
N LEU A 25 6.35 3.58 0.44
CA LEU A 25 5.38 3.69 1.54
C LEU A 25 5.10 2.36 2.26
N GLN A 26 5.44 1.23 1.64
CA GLN A 26 5.19 -0.07 2.25
C GLN A 26 6.06 -0.28 3.49
N SER A 27 5.43 -0.72 4.57
CA SER A 27 6.13 -1.15 5.78
C SER A 27 7.08 -2.31 5.48
N SER A 28 8.35 -2.16 5.85
CA SER A 28 9.35 -3.22 5.69
C SER A 28 9.07 -4.42 6.59
N GLU A 29 8.49 -4.16 7.76
CA GLU A 29 8.21 -5.12 8.83
C GLU A 29 6.95 -5.94 8.54
N SER A 30 5.80 -5.29 8.39
CA SER A 30 4.51 -5.99 8.29
C SER A 30 4.09 -6.27 6.85
N GLY A 31 4.54 -5.46 5.89
CA GLY A 31 4.03 -5.46 4.52
C GLY A 31 2.75 -4.63 4.29
N GLY A 32 2.19 -4.02 5.32
CA GLY A 32 1.03 -3.12 5.24
C GLY A 32 1.38 -1.72 4.72
N PHE A 33 0.33 -0.96 4.41
CA PHE A 33 0.42 0.41 3.93
C PHE A 33 -0.40 1.35 4.82
N GLY A 34 0.18 2.51 5.13
CA GLY A 34 -0.56 3.67 5.60
C GLY A 34 -1.22 4.44 4.45
N ALA A 35 -1.98 5.47 4.80
CA ALA A 35 -2.61 6.40 3.88
C ALA A 35 -1.63 7.47 3.36
N TRP A 36 -0.75 8.01 4.21
CA TRP A 36 0.01 9.23 3.89
C TRP A 36 1.53 9.04 3.88
N GLU A 37 2.05 8.31 4.86
CA GLU A 37 3.49 8.15 5.08
C GLU A 37 3.82 6.70 5.46
N PRO A 38 5.10 6.29 5.38
CA PRO A 38 5.49 4.99 5.89
C PRO A 38 5.15 4.91 7.39
N PRO A 39 4.41 3.90 7.84
CA PRO A 39 3.98 3.81 9.23
C PRO A 39 5.20 3.68 10.15
N VAL A 40 5.35 4.64 11.06
CA VAL A 40 6.46 4.66 12.02
C VAL A 40 5.96 4.12 13.35
N LEU A 41 6.49 2.97 13.75
CA LEU A 41 6.29 2.47 15.11
C LEU A 41 7.08 3.36 16.07
N LEU A 42 6.40 4.31 16.72
CA LEU A 42 6.92 5.10 17.84
C LEU A 42 6.26 4.63 19.14
N PRO A 43 6.84 3.65 19.87
CA PRO A 43 6.27 3.10 21.10
C PRO A 43 5.98 4.17 22.16
N ALA A 44 6.76 5.24 22.17
CA ALA A 44 6.62 6.33 23.13
C ALA A 44 5.33 7.16 22.96
N ILE A 45 4.71 7.15 21.77
CA ILE A 45 3.55 7.99 21.42
C ILE A 45 2.25 7.18 21.43
N GLN A 46 2.32 5.84 21.49
CA GLN A 46 1.16 4.97 21.35
C GLN A 46 0.10 5.09 22.47
N ASN A 47 0.46 5.64 23.63
CA ASN A 47 -0.41 5.76 24.80
C ASN A 47 -0.98 7.18 25.00
N PHE A 48 -0.93 8.04 23.98
CA PHE A 48 -1.46 9.40 24.07
C PHE A 48 -2.93 9.43 23.62
N LEU A 49 -3.74 10.31 24.22
CA LEU A 49 -5.18 10.43 23.90
C LEU A 49 -5.48 10.75 22.42
N LEU A 50 -4.47 11.17 21.64
CA LEU A 50 -4.60 11.57 20.23
C LEU A 50 -3.74 10.71 19.28
N THR A 51 -3.24 9.55 19.72
CA THR A 51 -2.32 8.71 18.91
C THR A 51 -2.88 8.38 17.53
N LEU A 52 -4.18 8.09 17.41
CA LEU A 52 -4.82 7.79 16.11
C LEU A 52 -4.86 8.96 15.13
N ILE A 53 -4.60 10.19 15.59
CA ILE A 53 -4.53 11.40 14.77
C ILE A 53 -3.07 11.77 14.46
N VAL A 54 -2.15 11.42 15.35
CA VAL A 54 -0.74 11.86 15.31
C VAL A 54 0.17 10.81 14.70
N VAL A 55 -0.22 9.53 14.73
CA VAL A 55 0.60 8.41 14.27
C VAL A 55 -0.08 7.74 13.10
N GLU A 56 0.68 7.54 12.03
CA GLU A 56 0.23 6.80 10.86
C GLU A 56 0.24 5.29 11.14
N PHE A 57 -0.88 4.64 10.85
CA PHE A 57 -1.05 3.20 11.02
C PHE A 57 -1.24 2.52 9.67
N GLU A 58 -1.01 1.20 9.66
CA GLU A 58 -1.28 0.35 8.52
C GLU A 58 -2.76 -0.01 8.48
N HIS A 59 -3.38 0.13 7.31
CA HIS A 59 -4.81 -0.10 7.12
C HIS A 59 -5.05 -1.20 6.09
N VAL A 60 -6.07 -2.02 6.34
CA VAL A 60 -6.49 -3.10 5.42
C VAL A 60 -6.97 -2.53 4.09
N GLU A 61 -7.67 -1.40 4.11
CA GLU A 61 -8.19 -0.71 2.94
C GLU A 61 -7.06 -0.15 2.07
N CYS A 62 -6.09 0.52 2.69
CA CYS A 62 -4.90 1.04 1.99
C CYS A 62 -4.08 -0.10 1.38
N THR A 63 -3.82 -1.14 2.18
CA THR A 63 -3.02 -2.30 1.74
C THR A 63 -3.69 -3.05 0.59
N ALA A 64 -5.00 -3.30 0.68
CA ALA A 64 -5.76 -3.96 -0.39
C ALA A 64 -5.81 -3.12 -1.67
N SER A 65 -5.96 -1.81 -1.55
CA SER A 65 -6.08 -0.89 -2.70
C SER A 65 -4.82 -0.85 -3.57
N VAL A 66 -3.64 -1.13 -3.00
CA VAL A 66 -2.36 -1.08 -3.71
C VAL A 66 -2.08 -2.35 -4.53
N ILE A 67 -2.67 -3.49 -4.16
CA ILE A 67 -2.40 -4.79 -4.80
C ILE A 67 -2.77 -4.78 -6.29
N GLN A 68 -4.00 -4.37 -6.62
CA GLN A 68 -4.49 -4.46 -8.00
C GLN A 68 -3.71 -3.54 -8.97
N PRO A 69 -3.44 -2.26 -8.65
CA PRO A 69 -2.60 -1.42 -9.50
C PRO A 69 -1.18 -1.99 -9.71
N LEU A 70 -0.53 -2.45 -8.64
CA LEU A 70 0.82 -3.01 -8.71
C LEU A 70 0.86 -4.32 -9.52
N ALA A 71 -0.08 -5.24 -9.29
CA ALA A 71 -0.20 -6.47 -10.07
C ALA A 71 -0.48 -6.18 -11.54
N SER A 72 -1.33 -5.19 -11.82
CA SER A 72 -1.57 -4.71 -13.18
C SER A 72 -0.27 -4.19 -13.78
N PHE A 73 0.59 -3.51 -13.04
CA PHE A 73 1.83 -2.91 -13.56
C PHE A 73 2.90 -3.93 -14.03
N LEU A 74 2.78 -5.21 -13.64
CA LEU A 74 3.75 -6.25 -13.99
C LEU A 74 3.92 -6.46 -15.50
N HIS A 75 2.91 -6.19 -16.33
CA HIS A 75 3.02 -6.34 -17.79
C HIS A 75 3.97 -5.33 -18.45
N LEU A 76 4.37 -4.28 -17.73
CA LEU A 76 5.23 -3.22 -18.23
C LEU A 76 6.73 -3.49 -18.00
N GLY A 77 7.09 -4.56 -17.30
CA GLY A 77 8.49 -4.95 -17.06
C GLY A 77 9.26 -4.07 -16.07
N TYR A 78 8.63 -3.05 -15.49
CA TYR A 78 9.26 -2.10 -14.58
C TYR A 78 9.29 -2.65 -13.14
N ARG A 79 10.48 -2.86 -12.57
CA ARG A 79 10.70 -3.32 -11.18
C ARG A 79 9.87 -4.54 -10.78
N GLU A 80 9.70 -5.49 -11.71
CA GLU A 80 8.80 -6.63 -11.50
C GLU A 80 9.09 -7.43 -10.24
N LYS A 81 10.38 -7.58 -9.88
CA LYS A 81 10.79 -8.36 -8.71
C LYS A 81 10.30 -7.69 -7.43
N GLU A 82 10.52 -6.39 -7.31
CA GLU A 82 10.11 -5.61 -6.14
C GLU A 82 8.59 -5.49 -6.03
N ILE A 83 7.90 -5.35 -7.17
CA ILE A 83 6.44 -5.38 -7.21
C ILE A 83 5.90 -6.73 -6.72
N LYS A 84 6.45 -7.86 -7.20
CA LYS A 84 6.03 -9.21 -6.76
C LYS A 84 6.24 -9.40 -5.26
N ILE A 85 7.38 -8.96 -4.73
CA ILE A 85 7.68 -8.99 -3.29
C ILE A 85 6.67 -8.13 -2.52
N SER A 86 6.41 -6.91 -2.99
CA SER A 86 5.50 -5.96 -2.35
C SER A 86 4.08 -6.52 -2.27
N VAL A 87 3.55 -7.04 -3.39
CA VAL A 87 2.22 -7.66 -3.44
C VAL A 87 2.13 -8.87 -2.52
N THR A 88 3.16 -9.72 -2.48
CA THR A 88 3.19 -10.90 -1.60
C THR A 88 3.12 -10.49 -0.12
N LYS A 89 3.90 -9.48 0.27
CA LYS A 89 3.88 -8.92 1.62
C LYS A 89 2.52 -8.31 1.98
N ALA A 90 1.91 -7.55 1.06
CA ALA A 90 0.60 -6.96 1.25
C ALA A 90 -0.49 -8.02 1.49
N ILE A 91 -0.49 -9.10 0.70
CA ILE A 91 -1.41 -10.23 0.88
C ILE A 91 -1.20 -10.89 2.24
N SER A 92 0.06 -11.13 2.64
CA SER A 92 0.37 -11.70 3.95
C SER A 92 -0.11 -10.81 5.10
N PHE A 93 -0.02 -9.50 4.96
CA PHE A 93 -0.56 -8.56 5.95
C PHE A 93 -2.08 -8.69 6.07
N LEU A 94 -2.80 -8.72 4.94
CA LEU A 94 -4.25 -8.85 4.94
C LEU A 94 -4.71 -10.17 5.57
N ASP A 95 -4.03 -11.28 5.29
CA ASP A 95 -4.31 -12.59 5.86
C ASP A 95 -4.13 -12.58 7.39
N GLN A 96 -3.05 -11.97 7.88
CA GLN A 96 -2.78 -11.84 9.32
C GLN A 96 -3.76 -10.89 10.05
N LYS A 97 -4.37 -9.96 9.33
CA LYS A 97 -5.36 -9.01 9.89
C LYS A 97 -6.79 -9.54 9.86
N GLN A 98 -7.06 -10.61 9.10
CA GLN A 98 -8.41 -11.16 9.00
C GLN A 98 -8.80 -11.83 10.34
N TRP A 99 -10.01 -11.57 10.79
CA TRP A 99 -10.60 -12.22 11.95
C TRP A 99 -11.02 -13.66 11.63
N LEU A 100 -11.17 -14.50 12.67
CA LEU A 100 -11.56 -15.91 12.51
C LEU A 100 -12.93 -16.10 11.86
N ASP A 101 -13.81 -15.10 11.92
CA ASP A 101 -15.12 -15.10 11.27
C ASP A 101 -15.07 -14.65 9.79
N GLY A 102 -13.88 -14.30 9.29
CA GLY A 102 -13.64 -13.87 7.91
C GLY A 102 -13.80 -12.37 7.68
N SER A 103 -14.14 -11.58 8.71
CA SER A 103 -14.15 -10.12 8.62
C SER A 103 -12.71 -9.54 8.67
N TRP A 104 -12.57 -8.27 8.29
CA TRP A 104 -11.36 -7.47 8.49
C TRP A 104 -11.64 -6.34 9.46
#